data_AF-A0A2S3VU09-F1
#
_entry.id   AF-A0A2S3VU09-F1
#
_cell.length_a   1.000
_cell.length_b   1.000
_cell.length_c   1.000
_cell.angle_alpha   90.00
_cell.angle_beta   90.00
_cell.angle_gamma   90.00
#
_symmetry.space_group_name_H-M   'P 1'
#
loop_
_entity.id
_entity.type
_entity.pdbx_description
1 polymer ?
#
loop_
_entity_poly.entity_id
_entity_poly.type
_entity_poly.pdbx_seq_one_letter_code
_entity_poly.pdbx_strand_id
1 'polypeptide(L)' 'MANKSYRVLSGSFRKPNNELVEVGGTIELPADVAERFRNQLSEVSPAESTKKAGPAKAEGDV' A
#
# COMPACT_ATOMS: atom_id res chain seq x y z
N MET A 1 14.53 10.83 -4.83
CA MET A 1 14.01 9.45 -4.96
C MET A 1 12.53 9.58 -5.29
N ALA A 2 12.09 9.08 -6.44
CA ALA A 2 10.66 9.12 -6.79
C ALA A 2 9.98 7.91 -6.15
N ASN A 3 8.95 8.16 -5.35
CA ASN A 3 8.11 7.09 -4.81
C ASN A 3 7.24 6.54 -5.94
N LYS A 4 6.99 5.23 -5.90
CA LYS A 4 6.06 4.56 -6.80
C LYS A 4 4.91 3.97 -6.00
N SER A 5 3.78 3.78 -6.65
CA SER A 5 2.60 3.14 -6.07
C SER A 5 2.69 1.63 -6.21
N TYR A 6 2.41 0.92 -5.12
CA TYR A 6 2.42 -0.53 -5.06
C TYR A 6 1.13 -1.03 -4.43
N ARG A 7 0.55 -2.09 -4.98
CA ARG A 7 -0.56 -2.81 -4.38
C ARG A 7 -0.06 -3.91 -3.47
N VAL A 8 -0.61 -3.98 -2.27
CA VAL A 8 -0.32 -5.03 -1.30
C VAL A 8 -0.96 -6.33 -1.78
N LEU A 9 -0.15 -7.36 -2.02
CA LEU A 9 -0.59 -8.70 -2.38
C LEU A 9 -0.70 -9.61 -1.16
N SER A 10 0.12 -9.38 -0.14
CA SER A 10 0.18 -10.21 1.07
C SER A 10 0.70 -9.40 2.26
N GLY A 11 0.21 -9.72 3.45
CA GLY A 11 0.54 -9.00 4.69
C GLY A 11 -0.13 -7.62 4.81
N SER A 12 0.39 -6.80 5.71
CA SER A 12 -0.08 -5.44 5.96
C SER A 12 1.12 -4.49 6.07
N PHE A 13 1.01 -3.30 5.50
CA PHE A 13 2.09 -2.30 5.50
C PHE A 13 1.65 -1.05 6.25
N ARG A 14 2.54 -0.48 7.06
CA ARG A 14 2.25 0.72 7.83
C ARG A 14 2.83 1.95 7.13
N LYS A 15 1.98 2.92 6.83
CA LYS A 15 2.37 4.24 6.30
C LYS A 15 2.99 5.09 7.41
N PRO A 16 3.78 6.12 7.05
CA PRO A 16 4.31 7.09 8.02
C PRO A 16 3.21 7.84 8.79
N ASN A 17 1.99 7.94 8.24
CA ASN A 17 0.82 8.50 8.92
C ASN A 17 0.17 7.54 9.93
N ASN A 18 0.85 6.45 10.29
CA ASN A 18 0.35 5.40 11.17
C ASN A 18 -0.83 4.58 10.61
N GLU A 19 -1.26 4.85 9.38
CA GLU A 19 -2.30 4.10 8.69
C GLU A 19 -1.78 2.72 8.25
N LEU A 20 -2.60 1.69 8.51
CA LEU A 20 -2.33 0.33 8.07
C LEU A 20 -2.99 0.10 6.70
N VAL A 21 -2.20 -0.36 5.74
CA VAL A 21 -2.64 -0.77 4.40
C VAL A 21 -2.62 -2.29 4.34
N GLU A 22 -3.80 -2.89 4.23
CA GLU A 22 -3.93 -4.35 4.12
C GLU A 22 -3.88 -4.81 2.65
N VAL A 23 -3.95 -6.12 2.45
CA VAL A 23 -4.00 -6.76 1.13
C VAL A 23 -5.09 -6.14 0.26
N GLY A 24 -4.73 -5.80 -0.97
CA GLY A 24 -5.58 -5.10 -1.94
C GLY A 24 -5.50 -3.57 -1.87
N GLY A 25 -4.92 -3.02 -0.79
CA GLY A 25 -4.65 -1.59 -0.67
C GLY A 25 -3.44 -1.13 -1.45
N THR A 26 -3.35 0.18 -1.70
CA THR A 26 -2.22 0.82 -2.38
C THR A 26 -1.36 1.61 -1.39
N ILE A 27 -0.04 1.46 -1.52
CA ILE A 27 0.96 2.18 -0.74
C ILE A 27 2.00 2.82 -1.65
N GLU A 28 2.48 4.01 -1.28
CA GLU A 28 3.57 4.69 -2.00
C GLU A 28 4.87 4.46 -1.26
N LEU A 29 5.84 3.84 -1.95
CA LEU A 29 7.13 3.47 -1.38
C LEU A 29 8.26 3.72 -2.39
N PRO A 30 9.51 3.88 -1.92
CA PRO A 30 10.68 3.86 -2.79
C PRO A 30 10.85 2.49 -3.46
N ALA A 31 11.37 2.48 -4.69
CA ALA A 31 11.62 1.23 -5.43
C ALA A 31 12.58 0.29 -4.68
N ASP A 32 13.64 0.81 -4.05
CA ASP A 32 14.58 0.03 -3.23
C ASP A 32 13.88 -0.73 -2.09
N VAL A 33 12.87 -0.11 -1.48
CA VAL A 33 12.07 -0.75 -0.42
C VAL A 33 11.16 -1.79 -1.03
N ALA A 34 10.44 -1.44 -2.09
CA ALA A 34 9.50 -2.33 -2.76
C ALA A 34 10.18 -3.59 -3.32
N GLU A 35 11.43 -3.51 -3.79
CA GLU A 35 12.20 -4.67 -4.23
C GLU A 35 12.35 -5.72 -3.14
N ARG A 36 12.58 -5.30 -1.88
CA ARG A 36 12.67 -6.22 -0.74
C ARG A 36 11.37 -6.94 -0.45
N PHE A 37 10.25 -6.35 -0.89
CA PHE A 37 8.91 -6.87 -0.70
C PHE A 37 8.24 -7.27 -2.03
N ARG A 38 8.99 -7.54 -3.11
CA ARG A 38 8.39 -7.84 -4.43
C ARG A 38 7.42 -9.04 -4.43
N ASN A 39 7.55 -9.93 -3.46
CA ASN A 39 6.68 -11.10 -3.29
C ASN A 39 5.37 -10.74 -2.56
N GLN A 40 5.32 -9.57 -1.92
CA GLN A 40 4.21 -9.04 -1.13
C GLN A 40 3.61 -7.77 -1.74
N LEU A 41 4.30 -7.14 -2.70
CA LEU A 41 3.93 -5.89 -3.35
C LEU A 41 3.97 -6.03 -4.87
N SER A 42 3.01 -5.42 -5.55
CA SER A 42 2.97 -5.34 -7.02
C SER A 42 2.97 -3.88 -7.46
N GLU A 43 3.84 -3.49 -8.39
CA GLU A 43 3.85 -2.12 -8.92
C GLU A 43 2.53 -1.84 -9.64
N VAL A 44 1.86 -0.76 -9.25
CA VAL A 44 0.64 -0.29 -9.92
C VAL A 44 0.89 1.10 -10.47
N SER A 45 0.48 1.32 -11.72
CA SER A 45 0.54 2.67 -12.29
C SER A 45 -0.41 3.60 -11.52
N PRO A 46 -0.03 4.86 -11.27
CA PRO A 46 -0.86 5.83 -10.56
C PRO A 46 -2.22 6.06 -11.25
N ALA A 47 -2.32 5.80 -12.56
CA ALA A 47 -3.57 5.84 -13.32
C ALA A 47 -4.59 4.76 -12.89
N GLU A 48 -4.16 3.68 -12.24
CA GLU A 48 -5.01 2.55 -11.82
C GLU A 48 -5.42 2.63 -10.34
N SER A 49 -4.67 3.39 -9.53
CA SER A 49 -4.88 3.52 -8.07
C SER A 49 -6.09 4.37 -7.68
N THR A 50 -6.67 5.14 -8.60
CA THR A 50 -7.85 5.98 -8.36
C THR A 50 -9.17 5.22 -8.36
N LYS A 51 -9.20 3.91 -8.67
CA LYS A 51 -10.47 3.18 -8.77
C LYS A 51 -10.97 2.46 -7.51
N LYS A 52 -10.14 2.17 -6.49
CA LYS A 52 -10.61 1.41 -5.30
C LYS A 52 -9.83 1.68 -3.99
N ALA A 53 -9.45 2.93 -3.68
CA ALA A 53 -9.16 3.28 -2.29
C ALA A 53 -10.50 3.42 -1.53
N GLY A 54 -11.13 2.29 -1.20
CA GLY A 54 -12.29 2.25 -0.31
C GLY A 54 -11.90 2.66 1.12
N PRO A 55 -12.81 3.25 1.89
CA PRO A 55 -12.51 3.90 3.16
C PRO A 55 -11.98 2.87 4.17
N ALA A 56 -10.84 3.18 4.79
CA ALA A 56 -10.37 2.43 5.95
C ALA A 56 -11.45 2.46 7.03
N LYS A 57 -12.10 1.32 7.28
CA LYS A 57 -12.95 1.12 8.45
C LYS A 57 -12.04 1.24 9.68
N ALA A 58 -12.18 2.35 10.40
CA ALA A 58 -11.79 2.42 11.79
C ALA A 58 -12.74 1.50 12.59
N GLU A 59 -12.22 0.41 13.13
CA GLU A 59 -12.84 -0.44 14.15
C GLU A 59 -11.67 -1.08 14.93
N GLY A 60 -11.56 -1.02 16.25
CA GLY A 60 -12.49 -0.52 17.26
C GLY A 60 -11.78 -0.24 18.58
N ASP A 61 -12.43 0.64 19.33
CA ASP A 61 -12.25 1.00 20.73
C ASP A 61 -12.95 -0.08 21.59
N VAL A 62 -12.22 -0.70 22.53
CA VAL A 62 -12.77 -1.35 23.74
C VAL A 62 -11.70 -1.46 24.83
#